data_AF-Z9JSG7-F1
#
_entry.id   AF-Z9JSG7-F1
#
_cell.length_a   1.000
_cell.length_b   1.000
_cell.length_c   1.000
_cell.angle_alpha   90.00
_cell.angle_beta   90.00
_cell.angle_gamma   90.00
#
_symmetry.space_group_name_H-M   'P 1'
#
loop_
_entity.id
_entity.type
_entity.pdbx_description
1 polymer ?
#
loop_
_entity_poly.entity_id
_entity_poly.type
_entity_poly.pdbx_seq_one_letter_code
_entity_poly.pdbx_strand_id
1 'polypeptide(L)'
;MDTTQLPTAPETRTPPDAPLVPVLRVVSVLAVRPVLILALGLGLLAAHASLLYANALVVLVDLAALAVLAAALRAEGRSLLDLLRPWRWVDLAWGALMLVILLIGFLASSFVANLLVYGGAPPMPRSMPDIPLWVGLVAVLVAPLTIAVAEEAVYRGYAQPRLARRTGTLLAVLAVAVVFALQHAGFALTSPADVAAKLLATLFAGLILGALMLWTRRIAPLILGHWGLDLLLLGLPTLAIALS
;
A
#
# COMPACT_ATOMS: atom_id res chain seq x y z
N MET A 1 47.05 -24.95 -9.52
CA MET A 1 46.25 -23.86 -10.13
C MET A 1 44.95 -24.48 -10.57
N ASP A 2 43.87 -24.28 -9.83
CA ASP A 2 42.59 -23.82 -10.39
C ASP A 2 41.64 -23.48 -9.22
N THR A 3 41.53 -22.19 -8.91
CA THR A 3 40.57 -21.68 -7.92
C THR A 3 39.26 -21.47 -8.63
N THR A 4 38.32 -22.39 -8.42
CA THR A 4 36.93 -22.28 -8.86
C THR A 4 36.31 -21.02 -8.24
N GLN A 5 36.24 -19.95 -9.03
CA GLN A 5 35.42 -18.79 -8.69
C GLN A 5 33.97 -19.24 -8.66
N LEU A 6 33.39 -19.23 -7.46
CA LEU A 6 31.94 -19.33 -7.28
C LEU A 6 31.27 -18.18 -8.05
N PRO A 7 30.18 -18.43 -8.80
CA PRO A 7 29.45 -17.38 -9.48
C PRO A 7 28.93 -16.38 -8.44
N THR A 8 29.38 -15.13 -8.56
CA THR A 8 28.88 -14.02 -7.77
C THR A 8 27.39 -13.86 -8.04
N ALA A 9 26.58 -13.82 -6.98
CA ALA A 9 25.16 -13.53 -7.08
C ALA A 9 24.99 -12.20 -7.86
N PRO A 10 24.00 -12.08 -8.76
CA PRO A 10 23.78 -10.83 -9.46
C PRO A 10 23.44 -9.76 -8.43
N GLU A 11 24.35 -8.80 -8.26
CA GLU A 11 24.14 -7.63 -7.42
C GLU A 11 22.90 -6.89 -7.95
N THR A 12 21.79 -7.01 -7.24
CA THR A 12 20.56 -6.26 -7.50
C THR A 12 20.67 -4.78 -7.13
N ARG A 13 21.88 -4.32 -6.77
CA ARG A 13 22.16 -2.92 -6.51
C ARG A 13 22.37 -2.21 -7.84
N THR A 14 21.47 -1.26 -8.11
CA THR A 14 21.71 -0.26 -9.15
C THR A 14 23.06 0.41 -8.86
N PRO A 15 24.00 0.45 -9.83
CA PRO A 15 25.31 1.06 -9.61
C PRO A 15 25.18 2.47 -9.05
N PRO A 16 26.10 2.92 -8.17
CA PRO A 16 26.06 4.27 -7.60
C PRO A 16 25.87 5.36 -8.67
N ASP A 17 26.50 5.15 -9.83
CA ASP A 17 26.59 6.09 -10.94
C ASP A 17 25.48 5.92 -11.99
N ALA A 18 24.50 5.04 -11.77
CA ALA A 18 23.41 4.88 -12.73
C ALA A 18 22.61 6.19 -12.87
N PRO A 19 22.16 6.57 -14.08
CA PRO A 19 21.41 7.80 -14.27
C PRO A 19 20.17 7.85 -13.37
N LEU A 20 19.85 9.04 -12.86
CA LEU A 20 18.66 9.25 -12.04
C LEU A 20 17.40 9.17 -12.90
N VAL A 21 16.42 8.38 -12.47
CA VAL A 21 15.10 8.30 -13.13
C VAL A 21 14.42 9.67 -13.11
N PRO A 22 13.86 10.18 -14.22
CA PRO A 22 13.22 11.50 -14.26
C PRO A 22 12.21 11.72 -13.12
N VAL A 23 12.28 12.88 -12.45
CA VAL A 23 11.40 13.21 -11.30
C VAL A 23 9.94 13.09 -11.69
N LEU A 24 9.57 13.58 -12.87
CA LEU A 24 8.21 13.51 -13.37
C LEU A 24 7.70 12.06 -13.42
N ARG A 25 8.53 11.08 -13.78
CA ARG A 25 8.13 9.67 -13.81
C ARG A 25 7.84 9.14 -12.40
N VAL A 26 8.68 9.48 -11.43
CA VAL A 26 8.46 9.10 -10.02
C VAL A 26 7.19 9.73 -9.47
N VAL A 27 6.98 11.02 -9.75
CA VAL A 27 5.78 11.76 -9.36
C VAL A 27 4.52 11.17 -10.02
N SER A 28 4.56 10.86 -11.31
CA SER A 28 3.43 10.23 -12.01
C SER A 28 3.05 8.89 -11.38
N VAL A 29 4.03 8.02 -11.11
CA VAL A 29 3.75 6.73 -10.45
C VAL A 29 3.18 6.91 -9.05
N LEU A 30 3.71 7.86 -8.26
CA LEU A 30 3.22 8.15 -6.92
C LEU A 30 1.82 8.78 -6.90
N ALA A 31 1.48 9.59 -7.90
CA ALA A 31 0.25 10.38 -7.92
C ALA A 31 -0.99 9.59 -8.38
N VAL A 32 -0.82 8.52 -9.16
CA VAL A 32 -1.96 7.79 -9.75
C VAL A 32 -2.93 7.28 -8.69
N ARG A 33 -2.45 6.60 -7.65
CA ARG A 33 -3.34 6.04 -6.61
C ARG A 33 -4.06 7.14 -5.81
N PRO A 34 -3.37 8.15 -5.21
CA PRO A 34 -4.06 9.21 -4.48
C PRO A 34 -5.13 9.94 -5.30
N VAL A 35 -4.82 10.27 -6.56
CA VAL A 35 -5.77 10.97 -7.43
C VAL A 35 -6.99 10.11 -7.74
N LEU A 36 -6.79 8.85 -8.10
CA LEU A 36 -7.89 7.96 -8.46
C LEU A 36 -8.73 7.54 -7.24
N ILE A 37 -8.13 7.33 -6.07
CA ILE A 37 -8.88 7.02 -4.84
C ILE A 37 -9.68 8.25 -4.38
N LEU A 38 -9.11 9.45 -4.46
CA LEU A 38 -9.85 10.68 -4.15
C LEU A 38 -11.03 10.87 -5.11
N ALA A 39 -10.80 10.67 -6.42
CA ALA A 39 -11.86 10.74 -7.43
C ALA A 39 -12.96 9.69 -7.19
N LEU A 40 -12.57 8.47 -6.84
CA LEU A 40 -13.51 7.39 -6.48
C LEU A 40 -14.37 7.78 -5.26
N GLY A 41 -13.74 8.25 -4.18
CA GLY A 41 -14.44 8.68 -2.98
C GLY A 41 -15.42 9.83 -3.24
N LEU A 42 -14.97 10.86 -3.95
CA LEU A 42 -15.83 11.99 -4.35
C LEU A 42 -16.97 11.55 -5.25
N GLY A 43 -16.71 10.63 -6.19
CA GLY A 43 -17.73 10.08 -7.08
C GLY A 43 -18.80 9.30 -6.32
N LEU A 44 -18.42 8.49 -5.33
CA LEU A 44 -19.36 7.76 -4.47
C LEU A 44 -20.23 8.72 -3.65
N LEU A 45 -19.63 9.77 -3.05
CA LEU A 45 -20.39 10.79 -2.33
C LEU A 45 -21.38 11.53 -3.25
N ALA A 46 -20.95 11.92 -4.45
CA ALA A 46 -21.81 12.57 -5.43
C ALA A 46 -22.99 11.67 -5.85
N ALA A 47 -22.73 10.36 -5.97
CA ALA A 47 -23.74 9.35 -6.26
C ALA A 47 -24.60 8.94 -5.04
N HIS A 48 -24.38 9.55 -3.86
CA HIS A 48 -25.05 9.21 -2.61
C HIS A 48 -24.88 7.72 -2.23
N ALA A 49 -23.77 7.12 -2.65
CA ALA A 49 -23.41 5.74 -2.37
C ALA A 49 -22.50 5.65 -1.14
N SER A 50 -22.55 4.50 -0.45
CA SER A 50 -21.65 4.22 0.67
C SER A 50 -20.19 4.20 0.21
N LEU A 51 -19.29 4.80 1.01
CA LEU A 51 -17.85 4.71 0.76
C LEU A 51 -17.32 3.26 0.84
N LEU A 52 -18.07 2.32 1.42
CA LEU A 52 -17.70 0.90 1.44
C LEU A 52 -17.63 0.27 0.03
N TYR A 53 -18.30 0.84 -0.98
CA TYR A 53 -18.11 0.42 -2.37
C TYR A 53 -16.65 0.58 -2.82
N ALA A 54 -15.91 1.54 -2.22
CA ALA A 54 -14.50 1.73 -2.53
C ALA A 54 -13.65 0.51 -2.17
N ASN A 55 -14.04 -0.31 -1.18
CA ASN A 55 -13.31 -1.53 -0.82
C ASN A 55 -13.33 -2.57 -1.94
N ALA A 56 -14.32 -2.55 -2.82
CA ALA A 56 -14.38 -3.38 -4.02
C ALA A 56 -13.81 -2.67 -5.25
N LEU A 57 -14.17 -1.39 -5.43
CA LEU A 57 -13.81 -0.62 -6.63
C LEU A 57 -12.34 -0.20 -6.67
N VAL A 58 -11.63 -0.22 -5.54
CA VAL A 58 -10.17 0.05 -5.47
C VAL A 58 -9.36 -0.88 -6.38
N VAL A 59 -9.87 -2.08 -6.68
CA VAL A 59 -9.27 -3.00 -7.68
C VAL A 59 -9.01 -2.29 -9.01
N LEU A 60 -9.91 -1.44 -9.47
CA LEU A 60 -9.73 -0.67 -10.72
C LEU A 60 -8.58 0.34 -10.60
N VAL A 61 -8.44 0.96 -9.42
CA VAL A 61 -7.34 1.87 -9.13
C VAL A 61 -6.01 1.12 -9.08
N ASP A 62 -5.99 -0.05 -8.45
CA ASP A 62 -4.81 -0.91 -8.34
C ASP A 62 -4.31 -1.33 -9.72
N LEU A 63 -5.21 -1.76 -10.60
CA LEU A 63 -4.88 -2.14 -11.98
C LEU A 63 -4.32 -0.96 -12.77
N ALA A 64 -4.92 0.24 -12.65
CA ALA A 64 -4.41 1.45 -13.29
C ALA A 64 -3.01 1.83 -12.75
N ALA A 65 -2.80 1.77 -11.44
CA ALA A 65 -1.51 2.05 -10.82
C ALA A 65 -0.43 1.05 -11.27
N LEU A 66 -0.77 -0.24 -11.33
CA LEU A 66 0.13 -1.27 -11.83
C LEU A 66 0.45 -1.11 -13.32
N ALA A 67 -0.50 -0.67 -14.14
CA ALA A 67 -0.27 -0.37 -15.55
C ALA A 67 0.71 0.81 -15.73
N VAL A 68 0.52 1.90 -14.99
CA VAL A 68 1.44 3.05 -15.01
C VAL A 68 2.82 2.66 -14.49
N LEU A 69 2.89 1.89 -13.41
CA LEU A 69 4.16 1.37 -12.89
C LEU A 69 4.85 0.43 -13.90
N ALA A 70 4.11 -0.45 -14.57
CA ALA A 70 4.65 -1.34 -15.60
C ALA A 70 5.25 -0.54 -16.77
N ALA A 71 4.57 0.51 -17.22
CA ALA A 71 5.10 1.41 -18.25
C ALA A 71 6.38 2.12 -17.79
N ALA A 72 6.39 2.61 -16.53
CA ALA A 72 7.56 3.26 -15.95
C ALA A 72 8.77 2.32 -15.82
N LEU A 73 8.55 1.07 -15.38
CA LEU A 73 9.59 0.04 -15.30
C LEU A 73 10.09 -0.39 -16.67
N ARG A 74 9.20 -0.57 -17.66
CA ARG A 74 9.59 -0.92 -19.04
C ARG A 74 10.47 0.16 -19.66
N ALA A 75 10.18 1.43 -19.40
CA ALA A 75 11.02 2.56 -19.81
C ALA A 75 12.40 2.59 -19.12
N GLU A 76 12.63 1.71 -18.14
CA GLU A 76 13.91 1.49 -17.44
C GLU A 76 14.50 0.10 -17.75
N GLY A 77 13.96 -0.62 -18.74
CA GLY A 77 14.41 -1.97 -19.10
C GLY A 77 14.05 -3.05 -18.07
N ARG A 78 13.08 -2.78 -17.20
CA ARG A 78 12.65 -3.67 -16.11
C ARG A 78 11.19 -4.10 -16.26
N SER A 79 10.82 -5.17 -15.56
CA SER A 79 9.47 -5.70 -15.46
C SER A 79 8.93 -5.61 -14.02
N LEU A 80 7.61 -5.70 -13.85
CA LEU A 80 6.99 -5.83 -12.52
C LEU A 80 7.49 -7.08 -11.78
N LEU A 81 7.72 -8.18 -12.49
CA LEU A 81 8.21 -9.42 -11.92
C LEU A 81 9.62 -9.28 -11.33
N ASP A 82 10.41 -8.32 -11.81
CA ASP A 82 11.74 -8.05 -11.26
C ASP A 82 11.68 -7.52 -9.82
N LEU A 83 10.54 -6.95 -9.41
CA LEU A 83 10.35 -6.53 -8.03
C LEU A 83 10.19 -7.74 -7.10
N LEU A 84 9.54 -8.80 -7.58
CA LEU A 84 9.25 -10.01 -6.80
C LEU A 84 10.43 -11.00 -6.78
N ARG A 85 11.44 -10.81 -7.62
CA ARG A 85 12.57 -11.72 -7.77
C ARG A 85 13.75 -11.35 -6.84
N PRO A 86 14.47 -12.36 -6.30
CA PRO A 86 14.13 -13.78 -6.32
C PRO A 86 13.02 -14.10 -5.31
N TRP A 87 12.06 -14.92 -5.74
CA TRP A 87 11.08 -15.53 -4.84
C TRP A 87 11.70 -16.75 -4.15
N ARG A 88 11.43 -16.91 -2.86
CA ARG A 88 11.91 -18.04 -2.05
C ARG A 88 10.77 -18.51 -1.16
N TRP A 89 10.66 -19.81 -0.92
CA TRP A 89 9.64 -20.34 0.00
C TRP A 89 9.71 -19.77 1.42
N VAL A 90 10.89 -19.35 1.87
CA VAL A 90 11.07 -18.65 3.15
C VAL A 90 10.32 -17.31 3.19
N ASP A 91 9.94 -16.74 2.05
CA ASP A 91 9.14 -15.52 1.96
C ASP A 91 7.74 -15.71 2.54
N LEU A 92 7.22 -16.93 2.56
CA LEU A 92 5.96 -17.24 3.25
C LEU A 92 6.11 -17.04 4.77
N ALA A 93 7.19 -17.55 5.36
CA ALA A 93 7.46 -17.39 6.79
C ALA A 93 7.75 -15.93 7.14
N TRP A 94 8.53 -15.23 6.31
CA TRP A 94 8.72 -13.79 6.46
C TRP A 94 7.43 -13.02 6.28
N GLY A 95 6.56 -13.41 5.36
CA GLY A 95 5.24 -12.82 5.14
C GLY A 95 4.33 -12.96 6.34
N ALA A 96 4.31 -14.14 6.97
CA ALA A 96 3.59 -14.36 8.23
C ALA A 96 4.13 -13.48 9.37
N LEU A 97 5.45 -13.32 9.47
CA LEU A 97 6.06 -12.39 10.43
C LEU A 97 5.68 -10.93 10.12
N MET A 98 5.73 -10.52 8.84
CA MET A 98 5.31 -9.19 8.42
C MET A 98 3.84 -8.95 8.77
N LEU A 99 2.95 -9.94 8.56
CA LEU A 99 1.55 -9.85 8.94
C LEU A 99 1.39 -9.55 10.42
N VAL A 100 2.08 -10.28 11.31
CA VAL A 100 1.99 -10.04 12.77
C VAL A 100 2.45 -8.63 13.12
N ILE A 101 3.59 -8.20 12.58
CA ILE A 101 4.13 -6.85 12.85
C ILE A 101 3.17 -5.78 12.32
N LEU A 102 2.65 -5.94 11.10
CA LEU A 102 1.74 -5.00 10.48
C LEU A 102 0.38 -4.96 11.17
N LEU A 103 -0.14 -6.10 11.63
CA LEU A 103 -1.38 -6.17 12.39
C LEU A 103 -1.25 -5.38 13.70
N ILE A 104 -0.22 -5.66 14.50
CA ILE A 104 0.02 -4.95 15.75
C ILE A 104 0.28 -3.46 15.47
N GLY A 105 1.14 -3.17 14.50
CA GLY A 105 1.51 -1.81 14.11
C GLY A 105 0.32 -0.99 13.62
N PHE A 106 -0.57 -1.57 12.82
CA PHE A 106 -1.77 -0.91 12.31
C PHE A 106 -2.81 -0.69 13.41
N LEU A 107 -3.01 -1.65 14.31
CA LEU A 107 -3.88 -1.48 15.47
C LEU A 107 -3.37 -0.37 16.40
N ALA A 108 -2.07 -0.35 16.68
CA ALA A 108 -1.45 0.72 17.47
C ALA A 108 -1.56 2.09 16.77
N SER A 109 -1.30 2.13 15.46
CA SER A 109 -1.43 3.35 14.65
C SER A 109 -2.86 3.90 14.67
N SER A 110 -3.85 3.01 14.52
CA SER A 110 -5.27 3.36 14.56
C SER A 110 -5.69 3.83 15.95
N PHE A 111 -5.23 3.16 17.01
CA PHE A 111 -5.48 3.58 18.38
C PHE A 111 -4.95 4.99 18.66
N VAL A 112 -3.69 5.25 18.33
CA VAL A 112 -3.07 6.58 18.52
C VAL A 112 -3.78 7.64 17.69
N ALA A 113 -4.09 7.36 16.43
CA ALA A 113 -4.80 8.31 15.57
C ALA A 113 -6.18 8.66 16.12
N ASN A 114 -6.95 7.65 16.55
CA ASN A 114 -8.27 7.86 17.13
C ASN A 114 -8.21 8.61 18.47
N LEU A 115 -7.21 8.32 19.31
CA LEU A 115 -6.99 9.06 20.55
C LEU A 115 -6.70 10.55 20.27
N LEU A 116 -5.87 10.85 19.28
CA LEU A 116 -5.51 12.23 18.93
C LEU A 116 -6.65 13.01 18.29
N VAL A 117 -7.53 12.35 17.52
CA VAL A 117 -8.59 13.02 16.76
C VAL A 117 -9.92 13.04 17.52
N TYR A 118 -10.32 11.93 18.13
CA TYR A 118 -11.61 11.78 18.83
C TYR A 118 -11.48 11.83 20.36
N GLY A 119 -10.26 11.80 20.91
CA GLY A 119 -10.05 11.66 22.36
C GLY A 119 -10.31 10.25 22.89
N GLY A 120 -10.47 9.25 22.01
CA GLY A 120 -10.81 7.88 22.40
C GLY A 120 -11.27 7.04 21.20
N ALA A 121 -12.21 6.13 21.42
CA ALA A 121 -12.81 5.35 20.34
C ALA A 121 -13.60 6.24 19.37
N PRO A 122 -13.55 5.97 18.05
CA PRO A 122 -14.34 6.71 17.08
C PRO A 122 -15.84 6.48 17.29
N PRO A 123 -16.71 7.43 16.92
CA PRO A 123 -18.16 7.27 17.03
C PRO A 123 -18.65 6.05 16.24
N MET A 124 -19.52 5.24 16.86
CA MET A 124 -20.17 4.15 16.12
C MET A 124 -21.16 4.71 15.10
N PRO A 125 -21.21 4.18 13.87
CA PRO A 125 -22.24 4.52 12.90
C PRO A 125 -23.64 4.28 13.49
N ARG A 126 -24.58 5.20 13.23
CA ARG A 126 -25.97 5.09 13.73
C ARG A 126 -26.75 3.97 13.04
N SER A 127 -26.33 3.59 11.84
CA SER A 127 -26.88 2.50 11.04
C SER A 127 -25.76 1.87 10.24
N MET A 128 -25.80 0.55 10.07
CA MET A 128 -24.90 -0.11 9.12
C MET A 128 -25.34 0.23 7.69
N PRO A 129 -24.40 0.52 6.78
CA PRO A 129 -24.73 0.71 5.38
C PRO A 129 -25.16 -0.62 4.77
N ASP A 130 -26.25 -0.61 4.02
CA ASP A 130 -26.61 -1.74 3.16
C ASP A 130 -25.70 -1.75 1.93
N ILE A 131 -24.96 -2.85 1.75
CA ILE A 131 -24.10 -3.07 0.59
C ILE A 131 -24.37 -4.46 0.00
N PRO A 132 -24.39 -4.59 -1.34
CA PRO A 132 -24.69 -5.86 -1.98
C PRO A 132 -23.53 -6.85 -1.77
N LEU A 133 -23.87 -8.15 -1.72
CA LEU A 133 -22.92 -9.25 -1.51
C LEU A 133 -21.69 -9.21 -2.42
N TRP A 134 -21.83 -8.75 -3.66
CA TRP A 134 -20.70 -8.65 -4.58
C TRP A 134 -19.60 -7.70 -4.07
N VAL A 135 -19.95 -6.63 -3.34
CA VAL A 135 -18.97 -5.72 -2.74
C VAL A 135 -18.16 -6.47 -1.69
N GLY A 136 -18.83 -7.22 -0.81
CA GLY A 136 -18.19 -8.06 0.20
C GLY A 136 -17.28 -9.14 -0.41
N LEU A 137 -17.75 -9.83 -1.44
CA LEU A 137 -16.99 -10.89 -2.12
C LEU A 137 -15.74 -10.34 -2.82
N VAL A 138 -15.85 -9.21 -3.53
CA VAL A 138 -14.67 -8.59 -4.17
C VAL A 138 -13.70 -8.06 -3.10
N ALA A 139 -14.22 -7.42 -2.04
CA ALA A 139 -13.42 -6.86 -0.96
C ALA A 139 -12.63 -7.92 -0.17
N VAL A 140 -13.10 -9.17 -0.11
CA VAL A 140 -12.38 -10.26 0.59
C VAL A 140 -11.53 -11.12 -0.35
N LEU A 141 -11.98 -11.41 -1.57
CA LEU A 141 -11.33 -12.36 -2.47
C LEU A 141 -10.29 -11.71 -3.40
N VAL A 142 -10.50 -10.45 -3.79
CA VAL A 142 -9.73 -9.81 -4.86
C VAL A 142 -8.96 -8.59 -4.35
N ALA A 143 -9.67 -7.65 -3.71
CA ALA A 143 -9.11 -6.37 -3.31
C ALA A 143 -7.85 -6.47 -2.44
N PRO A 144 -7.77 -7.33 -1.41
CA PRO A 144 -6.60 -7.36 -0.53
C PRO A 144 -5.31 -7.67 -1.29
N LEU A 145 -5.39 -8.53 -2.32
CA LEU A 145 -4.22 -8.91 -3.09
C LEU A 145 -3.81 -7.79 -4.05
N THR A 146 -4.78 -7.16 -4.72
CA THR A 146 -4.49 -6.07 -5.65
C THR A 146 -3.96 -4.84 -4.92
N ILE A 147 -4.50 -4.53 -3.73
CA ILE A 147 -4.04 -3.44 -2.87
C ILE A 147 -2.58 -3.70 -2.48
N ALA A 148 -2.31 -4.84 -1.83
CA ALA A 148 -0.97 -5.15 -1.35
C ALA A 148 0.09 -5.14 -2.46
N VAL A 149 -0.21 -5.73 -3.62
CA VAL A 149 0.71 -5.75 -4.77
C VAL A 149 0.92 -4.34 -5.30
N ALA A 150 -0.15 -3.57 -5.53
CA ALA A 150 -0.05 -2.25 -6.13
C ALA A 150 0.61 -1.24 -5.19
N GLU A 151 0.26 -1.24 -3.90
CA GLU A 151 0.82 -0.32 -2.92
C GLU A 151 2.30 -0.61 -2.66
N GLU A 152 2.66 -1.85 -2.36
CA GLU A 152 4.06 -2.16 -2.08
C GLU A 152 4.92 -1.95 -3.34
N ALA A 153 4.42 -2.25 -4.53
CA ALA A 153 5.17 -2.06 -5.77
C ALA A 153 5.39 -0.57 -6.08
N VAL A 154 4.34 0.26 -5.97
CA VAL A 154 4.42 1.70 -6.20
C VAL A 154 5.30 2.39 -5.16
N TYR A 155 5.02 2.17 -3.88
CA TYR A 155 5.62 2.94 -2.81
C TYR A 155 7.01 2.41 -2.44
N ARG A 156 7.15 1.10 -2.18
CA ARG A 156 8.36 0.50 -1.60
C ARG A 156 9.28 -0.05 -2.69
N GLY A 157 8.71 -0.69 -3.71
CA GLY A 157 9.44 -1.27 -4.84
C GLY A 157 9.95 -0.22 -5.84
N TYR A 158 9.19 0.85 -6.06
CA TYR A 158 9.50 1.85 -7.09
C TYR A 158 9.94 3.20 -6.53
N ALA A 159 9.07 3.89 -5.78
CA ALA A 159 9.27 5.29 -5.43
C ALA A 159 10.32 5.51 -4.34
N GLN A 160 10.23 4.79 -3.21
CA GLN A 160 11.13 4.94 -2.07
C GLN A 160 12.62 4.84 -2.44
N PRO A 161 13.11 3.80 -3.15
CA PRO A 161 14.52 3.74 -3.53
C PRO A 161 14.94 4.84 -4.50
N ARG A 162 14.06 5.28 -5.42
CA ARG A 162 14.37 6.36 -6.39
C ARG A 162 14.45 7.72 -5.70
N LEU A 163 13.58 7.98 -4.74
CA LEU A 163 13.65 9.18 -3.90
C LEU A 163 14.87 9.14 -2.99
N ALA A 164 15.20 7.98 -2.40
CA ALA A 164 16.35 7.85 -1.51
C ALA A 164 17.68 8.22 -2.20
N ARG A 165 17.83 7.91 -3.49
CA ARG A 165 18.99 8.33 -4.29
C ARG A 165 19.11 9.85 -4.50
N ARG A 166 18.01 10.58 -4.36
CA ARG A 166 17.94 12.04 -4.58
C ARG A 166 17.99 12.83 -3.29
N THR A 167 17.34 12.34 -2.25
CA THR A 167 17.05 13.10 -1.03
C THR A 167 17.57 12.45 0.24
N GLY A 168 18.19 11.26 0.14
CA GLY A 168 18.56 10.43 1.28
C GLY A 168 17.40 9.56 1.79
N THR A 169 17.76 8.49 2.50
CA THR A 169 16.83 7.43 2.94
C THR A 169 15.72 7.93 3.84
N LEU A 170 16.04 8.77 4.83
CA LEU A 170 15.06 9.27 5.80
C LEU A 170 13.97 10.09 5.10
N LEU A 171 14.36 11.09 4.29
CA LEU A 171 13.41 11.95 3.60
C LEU A 171 12.57 11.16 2.57
N ALA A 172 13.15 10.13 1.94
CA ALA A 172 12.40 9.27 1.04
C ALA A 172 11.32 8.44 1.77
N VAL A 173 11.62 7.88 2.94
CA VAL A 173 10.62 7.16 3.76
C VAL A 173 9.52 8.11 4.21
N LEU A 174 9.87 9.29 4.71
CA LEU A 174 8.90 10.29 5.16
C LEU A 174 7.99 10.74 3.99
N ALA A 175 8.56 11.09 2.84
CA ALA A 175 7.80 11.54 1.69
C ALA A 175 6.85 10.45 1.17
N VAL A 176 7.32 9.20 1.07
CA VAL A 176 6.49 8.08 0.64
C VAL A 176 5.37 7.80 1.65
N ALA A 177 5.65 7.84 2.96
CA ALA A 177 4.63 7.65 3.99
C ALA A 177 3.56 8.75 3.96
N VAL A 178 3.93 10.00 3.67
CA VAL A 178 2.97 11.10 3.51
C VAL A 178 2.07 10.86 2.28
N VAL A 179 2.62 10.53 1.12
CA VAL A 179 1.80 10.24 -0.08
C VAL A 179 0.92 9.00 0.14
N PHE A 180 1.46 7.98 0.81
CA PHE A 180 0.71 6.79 1.22
C PHE A 180 -0.44 7.14 2.16
N ALA A 181 -0.26 8.05 3.12
CA ALA A 181 -1.35 8.53 3.95
C ALA A 181 -2.40 9.26 3.10
N LEU A 182 -1.97 10.23 2.29
CA LEU A 182 -2.85 11.09 1.50
C LEU A 182 -3.80 10.32 0.58
N GLN A 183 -3.38 9.19 -0.02
CA GLN A 183 -4.30 8.39 -0.83
C GLN A 183 -5.51 7.88 -0.04
N HIS A 184 -5.36 7.65 1.27
CA HIS A 184 -6.43 7.08 2.08
C HIS A 184 -7.56 8.08 2.41
N ALA A 185 -7.37 9.37 2.15
CA ALA A 185 -8.42 10.37 2.35
C ALA A 185 -9.71 10.01 1.60
N GLY A 186 -9.60 9.49 0.37
CA GLY A 186 -10.77 9.14 -0.45
C GLY A 186 -11.66 8.04 0.15
N PHE A 187 -11.15 7.25 1.09
CA PHE A 187 -11.93 6.22 1.80
C PHE A 187 -12.67 6.73 3.04
N ALA A 188 -12.42 7.97 3.46
CA ALA A 188 -12.87 8.50 4.75
C ALA A 188 -13.53 9.88 4.66
N LEU A 189 -14.10 10.22 3.49
CA LEU A 189 -14.67 11.54 3.20
C LEU A 189 -16.02 11.83 3.90
N THR A 190 -16.40 11.05 4.91
CA THR A 190 -17.65 11.23 5.67
C THR A 190 -17.60 12.44 6.59
N SER A 191 -16.43 12.77 7.14
CA SER A 191 -16.22 13.98 7.95
C SER A 191 -14.74 14.39 7.99
N PRO A 192 -14.42 15.65 8.35
CA PRO A 192 -13.02 16.07 8.53
C PRO A 192 -12.27 15.25 9.59
N ALA A 193 -12.96 14.79 10.64
CA ALA A 193 -12.37 13.95 11.67
C ALA A 193 -12.02 12.56 11.13
N ASP A 194 -12.91 11.95 10.33
CA ASP A 194 -12.65 10.63 9.72
C ASP A 194 -11.47 10.69 8.75
N VAL A 195 -11.38 11.75 7.94
CA VAL A 195 -10.21 12.01 7.10
C VAL A 195 -8.95 12.13 7.95
N ALA A 196 -8.96 12.97 8.99
CA ALA A 196 -7.79 13.18 9.85
C ALA A 196 -7.32 11.90 10.53
N ALA A 197 -8.24 11.13 11.12
CA ALA A 197 -7.92 9.87 11.79
C ALA A 197 -7.37 8.84 10.79
N LYS A 198 -7.97 8.73 9.60
CA LYS A 198 -7.50 7.82 8.55
C LYS A 198 -6.11 8.20 8.04
N LEU A 199 -5.88 9.48 7.76
CA LEU A 199 -4.58 9.99 7.33
C LEU A 199 -3.50 9.72 8.38
N LEU A 200 -3.79 9.97 9.65
CA LEU A 200 -2.80 9.81 10.72
C LEU A 200 -2.47 8.33 10.98
N ALA A 201 -3.48 7.45 11.01
CA ALA A 201 -3.29 6.02 11.16
C ALA A 201 -2.45 5.44 10.01
N THR A 202 -2.77 5.84 8.77
CA THR A 202 -2.09 5.35 7.57
C THR A 202 -0.73 5.99 7.36
N LEU A 203 -0.49 7.20 7.88
CA LEU A 203 0.86 7.79 7.95
C LEU A 203 1.79 6.92 8.80
N PHE A 204 1.36 6.56 10.01
CA PHE A 204 2.15 5.70 10.89
C PHE A 204 2.35 4.30 10.29
N ALA A 205 1.30 3.70 9.73
CA ALA A 205 1.43 2.43 9.00
C ALA A 205 2.39 2.56 7.80
N GLY A 206 2.35 3.68 7.09
CA GLY A 206 3.23 3.99 5.97
C GLY A 206 4.71 4.03 6.37
N LEU A 207 5.00 4.62 7.53
CA LEU A 207 6.34 4.64 8.13
C LEU A 207 6.81 3.23 8.53
N ILE A 208 5.93 2.42 9.13
CA ILE A 208 6.23 1.02 9.51
C ILE A 208 6.60 0.22 8.26
N LEU A 209 5.76 0.25 7.22
CA LEU A 209 6.04 -0.44 5.95
C LEU A 209 7.34 0.06 5.31
N GLY A 210 7.58 1.37 5.33
CA GLY A 210 8.82 1.95 4.83
C GLY A 210 10.06 1.44 5.56
N ALA A 211 10.00 1.34 6.89
CA ALA A 211 11.06 0.80 7.74
C ALA A 211 11.24 -0.72 7.55
N LEU A 212 10.16 -1.48 7.44
CA LEU A 212 10.19 -2.92 7.14
C LEU A 212 10.83 -3.18 5.77
N MET A 213 10.61 -2.31 4.79
CA MET A 213 11.30 -2.42 3.50
C MET A 213 12.80 -2.18 3.64
N LEU A 214 13.23 -1.24 4.49
CA LEU A 214 14.66 -1.02 4.74
C LEU A 214 15.32 -2.21 5.46
N TRP A 215 14.57 -2.87 6.35
CA TRP A 215 15.03 -4.05 7.08
C TRP A 215 15.09 -5.31 6.18
N THR A 216 13.98 -5.65 5.56
CA THR A 216 13.84 -6.89 4.77
C THR A 216 14.51 -6.77 3.40
N ARG A 217 14.55 -5.57 2.82
CA ARG A 217 15.00 -5.26 1.45
C ARG A 217 14.34 -6.13 0.39
N ARG A 218 13.15 -6.66 0.67
CA ARG A 218 12.43 -7.60 -0.19
C ARG A 218 10.96 -7.27 -0.14
N ILE A 219 10.37 -7.04 -1.30
CA ILE A 219 8.97 -6.64 -1.40
C ILE A 219 8.01 -7.81 -1.17
N ALA A 220 8.40 -9.04 -1.56
CA ALA A 220 7.48 -10.16 -1.57
C ALA A 220 6.93 -10.52 -0.18
N PRO A 221 7.76 -10.59 0.89
CA PRO A 221 7.23 -10.76 2.24
C PRO A 221 6.34 -9.59 2.70
N LEU A 222 6.65 -8.35 2.31
CA LEU A 222 5.82 -7.18 2.63
C LEU A 222 4.45 -7.30 1.97
N ILE A 223 4.39 -7.69 0.69
CA ILE A 223 3.13 -7.92 -0.03
C ILE A 223 2.29 -8.98 0.70
N LEU A 224 2.87 -10.10 1.11
CA LEU A 224 2.14 -11.15 1.82
C LEU A 224 1.59 -10.69 3.17
N GLY A 225 2.41 -9.94 3.93
CA GLY A 225 1.99 -9.38 5.21
C GLY A 225 0.88 -8.35 5.06
N HIS A 226 1.01 -7.45 4.08
CA HIS A 226 0.02 -6.42 3.77
C HIS A 226 -1.29 -7.06 3.25
N TRP A 227 -1.19 -8.04 2.36
CA TRP A 227 -2.35 -8.81 1.87
C TRP A 227 -3.14 -9.42 3.03
N GLY A 228 -2.45 -10.06 3.97
CA GLY A 228 -3.11 -10.63 5.16
C GLY A 228 -3.76 -9.57 6.04
N LEU A 229 -3.14 -8.39 6.20
CA LEU A 229 -3.69 -7.28 6.97
C LEU A 229 -5.02 -6.82 6.36
N ASP A 230 -5.05 -6.57 5.05
CA ASP A 230 -6.23 -6.09 4.36
C ASP A 230 -7.32 -7.15 4.29
N LEU A 231 -6.95 -8.43 4.12
CA LEU A 231 -7.91 -9.53 4.20
C LEU A 231 -8.65 -9.51 5.54
N LEU A 232 -7.91 -9.36 6.65
CA LEU A 232 -8.46 -9.42 8.00
C LEU A 232 -9.22 -8.15 8.41
N LEU A 233 -8.70 -6.97 8.09
CA LEU A 233 -9.21 -5.70 8.63
C LEU A 233 -10.05 -4.89 7.63
N LEU A 234 -10.05 -5.25 6.34
CA LEU A 234 -10.88 -4.63 5.31
C LEU A 234 -11.82 -5.66 4.67
N GLY A 235 -11.31 -6.80 4.21
CA GLY A 235 -12.09 -7.80 3.48
C GLY A 235 -13.16 -8.48 4.33
N LEU A 236 -12.77 -9.14 5.42
CA LEU A 236 -13.70 -9.85 6.31
C LEU A 236 -14.79 -8.93 6.89
N PRO A 237 -14.48 -7.72 7.40
CA PRO A 237 -15.53 -6.82 7.91
C PRO A 237 -16.50 -6.38 6.81
N THR A 238 -16.02 -6.09 5.60
CA THR A 238 -16.89 -5.70 4.48
C THR A 238 -17.82 -6.84 4.07
N LEU A 239 -17.31 -8.07 4.02
CA LEU A 239 -18.14 -9.24 3.76
C LEU A 239 -19.20 -9.45 4.84
N ALA A 240 -18.83 -9.31 6.12
CA ALA A 240 -19.76 -9.46 7.24
C ALA A 240 -20.92 -8.47 7.16
N ILE A 241 -20.65 -7.21 6.82
CA ILE A 241 -21.69 -6.19 6.60
C ILE A 241 -22.57 -6.55 5.40
N ALA A 242 -22.00 -7.07 4.31
CA ALA A 242 -22.78 -7.47 3.12
C ALA A 242 -23.67 -8.72 3.33
N LEU A 243 -23.51 -9.43 4.46
CA LEU A 243 -24.27 -10.61 4.85
C LEU A 243 -25.33 -10.34 5.94
N SER A 244 -25.32 -9.14 6.54
CA SER A 244 -26.23 -8.73 7.61
C SER A 244 -27.46 -8.01 7.09
#